data_AF-A0A7C4UX16-F1
#
_entry.id   AF-A0A7C4UX16-F1
#
_cell.length_a   1.000
_cell.length_b   1.000
_cell.length_c   1.000
_cell.angle_alpha   90.00
_cell.angle_beta   90.00
_cell.angle_gamma   90.00
#
_symmetry.space_group_name_H-M   'P 1'
#
loop_
_entity.id
_entity.type
_entity.pdbx_description
1 polymer ?
#
loop_
_entity_poly.entity_id
_entity_poly.type
_entity_poly.pdbx_seq_one_letter_code
_entity_poly.pdbx_strand_id
1 'polypeptide(L)' 'MWLFDDQAVPNLKTELPGPRARELLGRDQMVMSPSYTRGYPLVVARGSGAVIEDVDGNLFLDFTAGIAVTAAGHCHPHVT' A
#
# COMPACT_ATOMS: atom_id res chain seq x y z
N MET A 1 5.58 12.81 -14.25
CA MET A 1 5.25 13.35 -12.91
C MET A 1 4.58 12.23 -12.15
N TRP A 2 5.03 11.95 -10.94
CA TRP A 2 4.45 10.91 -10.10
C TRP A 2 3.21 11.45 -9.40
N LEU A 3 2.30 10.55 -9.01
CA LEU A 3 0.99 10.92 -8.46
C LEU A 3 1.06 11.73 -7.15
N PHE A 4 2.14 11.56 -6.39
CA PHE A 4 2.27 12.10 -5.03
C PHE A 4 3.38 13.16 -4.89
N ASP A 5 3.93 13.68 -6.01
CA ASP A 5 5.05 14.64 -5.97
C ASP A 5 4.73 15.92 -5.19
N ASP A 6 3.45 16.34 -5.18
CA ASP A 6 2.98 17.56 -4.48
C ASP A 6 2.46 17.29 -3.05
N GLN A 7 2.69 16.10 -2.49
CA GLN A 7 2.20 15.72 -1.16
C GLN A 7 3.35 15.41 -0.20
N ALA A 8 3.17 15.75 1.09
CA ALA A 8 4.10 15.31 2.13
C ALA A 8 4.00 13.79 2.31
N VAL A 9 5.14 13.10 2.35
CA VAL A 9 5.23 11.64 2.55
C VAL A 9 6.37 11.32 3.53
N PRO A 10 6.17 10.47 4.55
CA PRO A 10 4.92 9.77 4.88
C PRO A 10 3.84 10.70 5.45
N ASN A 11 2.57 10.32 5.31
CA ASN A 11 1.42 11.08 5.82
C ASN A 11 0.31 10.14 6.26
N LEU A 12 0.11 10.04 7.57
CA LEU A 12 -0.90 9.19 8.18
C LEU A 12 -2.12 10.03 8.56
N LYS A 13 -3.26 9.70 7.98
CA LYS A 13 -4.57 10.34 8.23
C LYS A 13 -5.39 9.56 9.25
N THR A 14 -5.03 8.31 9.52
CA THR A 14 -5.72 7.44 10.48
C THR A 14 -4.72 6.71 11.38
N GLU A 15 -5.22 6.16 12.48
CA GLU A 15 -4.52 5.05 13.13
C GLU A 15 -4.43 3.86 12.17
N LEU A 16 -3.41 3.02 12.36
CA LEU A 16 -3.13 1.88 11.49
C LEU A 16 -3.47 0.55 12.20
N PRO A 17 -4.16 -0.39 11.54
CA PRO A 17 -4.82 -0.23 10.24
C PRO A 17 -6.03 0.71 10.35
N GLY A 18 -6.35 1.44 9.28
CA GLY A 18 -7.55 2.28 9.22
C GLY A 18 -8.85 1.46 9.16
N PRO A 19 -10.02 2.11 9.28
CA PRO A 19 -11.31 1.41 9.36
C PRO A 19 -11.61 0.55 8.13
N ARG A 20 -11.28 1.00 6.91
CA ARG A 20 -11.51 0.20 5.69
C ARG A 20 -10.51 -0.94 5.60
N ALA A 21 -9.25 -0.70 5.96
CA ALA A 21 -8.25 -1.77 6.02
C ALA A 21 -8.68 -2.88 7.00
N ARG A 22 -9.21 -2.52 8.19
CA ARG A 22 -9.72 -3.50 9.18
C ARG A 22 -10.85 -4.34 8.62
N GLU A 23 -11.81 -3.73 7.92
CA GLU A 23 -12.93 -4.47 7.30
C GLU A 23 -12.43 -5.48 6.27
N LEU A 24 -11.53 -5.07 5.38
CA LEU A 24 -10.98 -5.93 4.33
C LEU A 24 -10.10 -7.04 4.90
N LEU A 25 -9.30 -6.75 5.92
CA LEU A 25 -8.52 -7.77 6.65
C LEU A 25 -9.42 -8.75 7.39
N GLY A 26 -10.54 -8.29 7.96
CA GLY A 26 -11.54 -9.16 8.59
C GLY A 26 -12.16 -10.13 7.59
N ARG A 27 -12.52 -9.64 6.38
CA ARG A 27 -13.00 -10.51 5.30
C ARG A 27 -11.92 -11.49 4.84
N ASP A 28 -10.68 -11.02 4.65
CA ASP A 28 -9.52 -11.83 4.24
C ASP A 28 -9.33 -13.04 5.18
N GLN A 29 -9.38 -12.81 6.50
CA GLN A 29 -9.26 -13.86 7.53
C GLN A 29 -10.33 -14.95 7.44
N MET A 30 -11.53 -14.62 6.96
CA MET A 30 -12.64 -15.58 6.87
C MET A 30 -12.55 -16.49 5.64
N VAL A 31 -11.81 -16.07 4.60
CA VAL A 31 -11.82 -16.74 3.29
C VAL A 31 -10.47 -17.24 2.83
N MET A 32 -9.37 -16.74 3.40
CA MET A 32 -8.01 -17.13 3.02
C MET A 32 -7.47 -18.24 3.92
N SER A 33 -6.63 -19.11 3.35
CA SER A 33 -5.92 -20.12 4.13
C SER A 33 -4.96 -19.45 5.12
N PRO A 34 -4.91 -19.91 6.40
CA PRO A 34 -3.97 -19.39 7.39
C PRO A 34 -2.49 -19.52 7.01
N SER A 35 -2.15 -20.43 6.08
CA SER A 35 -0.77 -20.60 5.60
C SER A 35 -0.28 -19.43 4.74
N TYR A 36 -1.19 -18.61 4.21
CA TYR A 36 -0.83 -17.43 3.42
C TYR A 36 -0.74 -16.22 4.36
N THR A 37 0.41 -16.05 5.00
CA THR A 37 0.62 -15.01 6.02
C THR A 37 0.62 -13.60 5.44
N ARG A 38 0.32 -12.60 6.27
CA ARG A 38 0.48 -11.18 5.95
C ARG A 38 1.64 -10.65 6.80
N GLY A 39 2.67 -10.10 6.15
CA GLY A 39 3.83 -9.54 6.85
C GLY A 39 3.53 -8.25 7.63
N TYR A 40 2.51 -7.50 7.18
CA TYR A 40 2.00 -6.30 7.81
C TYR A 40 0.52 -6.12 7.41
N PRO A 41 -0.32 -5.49 8.26
CA PRO A 41 -1.75 -5.32 8.00
C PRO A 41 -2.03 -4.13 7.07
N LEU A 42 -1.40 -4.10 5.89
CA LEU A 42 -1.54 -3.05 4.88
C LEU A 42 -2.48 -3.53 3.77
N VAL A 43 -3.44 -2.68 3.41
CA VAL A 43 -4.32 -2.93 2.27
C VAL A 43 -4.13 -1.78 1.28
N VAL A 44 -3.43 -2.06 0.18
CA VAL A 44 -3.00 -1.06 -0.80
C VAL A 44 -4.15 -0.70 -1.73
N ALA A 45 -4.39 0.59 -1.93
CA ALA A 45 -5.30 1.10 -2.95
C ALA A 45 -4.57 1.40 -4.26
N ARG A 46 -3.40 2.04 -4.19
CA ARG A 46 -2.54 2.36 -5.35
C ARG A 46 -1.12 2.70 -4.92
N GLY A 47 -0.18 2.65 -5.86
CA GLY A 47 1.20 3.08 -5.68
C GLY A 47 1.66 3.94 -6.85
N SER A 48 2.63 4.81 -6.60
CA SER A 48 3.28 5.63 -7.63
C SER A 48 4.71 5.95 -7.19
N GLY A 49 5.70 5.67 -8.05
CA GLY A 49 7.11 5.82 -7.68
C GLY A 49 7.45 4.94 -6.47
N ALA A 50 7.97 5.56 -5.40
CA ALA A 50 8.30 4.88 -4.14
C ALA A 50 7.21 5.04 -3.05
N VAL A 51 6.01 5.48 -3.41
CA VAL A 51 4.94 5.79 -2.46
C VAL A 51 3.75 4.85 -2.65
N ILE A 52 3.19 4.39 -1.54
CA ILE A 52 1.98 3.56 -1.46
C ILE A 52 0.88 4.34 -0.75
N GLU A 53 -0.32 4.38 -1.33
CA GLU A 53 -1.54 4.83 -0.67
C GLU A 53 -2.38 3.62 -0.26
N ASP A 54 -2.75 3.52 1.01
CA ASP A 54 -3.69 2.49 1.48
C ASP A 54 -5.16 2.87 1.21
N VAL A 55 -6.08 1.95 1.47
CA VAL A 55 -7.53 2.14 1.27
C VAL A 55 -8.18 3.21 2.16
N ASP A 56 -7.46 3.67 3.18
CA ASP A 56 -7.87 4.72 4.12
C ASP A 56 -7.21 6.08 3.78
N GLY A 57 -6.37 6.12 2.74
CA GLY A 57 -5.73 7.34 2.22
C GLY A 57 -4.44 7.74 2.95
N ASN A 58 -3.85 6.84 3.72
CA ASN A 58 -2.53 7.00 4.33
C ASN A 58 -1.43 6.80 3.27
N LEU A 59 -0.39 7.64 3.31
CA LEU A 59 0.76 7.56 2.41
C LEU A 59 2.00 7.00 3.11
N PHE A 60 2.57 5.95 2.52
CA PHE A 60 3.74 5.22 3.02
C PHE A 60 4.91 5.29 2.03
N LEU A 61 6.14 5.25 2.54
CA LEU A 61 7.33 4.98 1.75
C LEU A 61 7.51 3.46 1.59
N ASP A 62 7.69 3.00 0.35
CA ASP A 62 7.98 1.61 0.04
C ASP A 62 9.49 1.34 0.03
N PHE A 63 9.97 0.62 1.05
CA PHE A 63 11.35 0.16 1.17
C PHE A 63 11.56 -1.28 0.67
N THR A 64 10.53 -1.90 0.09
CA THR A 64 10.53 -3.30 -0.34
C THR A 64 10.53 -3.45 -1.86
N ALA A 65 10.00 -2.45 -2.57
CA ALA A 65 9.72 -2.50 -4.01
C ALA A 65 8.97 -3.79 -4.39
N GLY A 66 8.03 -4.23 -3.54
CA GLY A 66 7.29 -5.48 -3.75
C GLY A 66 8.20 -6.71 -3.90
N ILE A 67 9.16 -6.90 -2.99
CA ILE A 67 10.23 -7.92 -3.10
C ILE A 67 11.07 -7.67 -4.36
N ALA A 68 11.61 -6.45 -4.47
CA ALA A 68 12.48 -5.98 -5.56
C ALA A 68 11.87 -6.01 -6.99
N VAL A 69 10.57 -6.25 -7.14
CA VAL A 69 9.86 -6.28 -8.43
C VAL A 69 9.71 -4.87 -9.01
N THR A 70 9.25 -3.91 -8.22
CA THR A 70 8.90 -2.55 -8.68
C THR A 70 10.08 -1.58 -8.57
N ALA A 71 11.28 -2.02 -8.95
CA ALA A 71 12.51 -1.21 -8.87
C ALA A 71 12.47 0.08 -9.72
N ALA A 72 11.74 0.07 -10.84
CA ALA A 72 11.49 1.27 -11.65
C ALA A 72 10.45 2.22 -11.01
N GLY A 73 9.85 1.84 -9.88
CA GLY A 73 8.74 2.52 -9.23
C GLY A 73 7.38 1.91 -9.58
N HIS A 74 6.45 1.95 -8.61
CA HIS A 74 5.06 1.60 -8.84
C HIS A 74 4.47 2.47 -9.95
N CYS A 75 3.74 1.86 -10.90
CA CYS A 75 3.07 2.54 -12.01
C CYS A 75 3.96 3.52 -12.79
N HIS A 76 5.17 3.08 -13.18
CA HIS A 76 6.10 3.91 -13.95
C HIS A 76 5.53 4.31 -15.33
N PRO A 77 5.50 5.61 -15.73
CA PRO A 77 4.79 6.09 -16.93
C PRO A 77 5.19 5.48 -18.27
N HIS A 78 6.40 4.92 -18.37
CA HIS A 78 6.88 4.25 -19.59
C HIS A 78 6.63 2.73 -19.59
N VAL A 79 6.03 2.19 -18.52
CA VAL A 79 5.68 0.76 -18.38
C VAL A 79 4.16 0.58 -18.25
N THR A 80 3.43 1.64 -17.87
CA THR A 80 1.99 1.62 -17.57
C THR A 80 1.10 1.99 -18.74
#